data_AF-A0A8T3U9Q1-F1
#
_entry.id   AF-A0A8T3U9Q1-F1
#
_cell.length_a   1.000
_cell.length_b   1.000
_cell.length_c   1.000
_cell.angle_alpha   90.00
_cell.angle_beta   90.00
_cell.angle_gamma   90.00
#
_symmetry.space_group_name_H-M   'P 1'
#
loop_
_entity.id
_entity.type
_entity.pdbx_description
1 polymer ?
#
loop_
_entity_poly.entity_id
_entity_poly.type
_entity_poly.pdbx_seq_one_letter_code
_entity_poly.pdbx_strand_id
1 'polypeptide(L)'
;MAKNYYEVLGVDKSASDDEIKKAYRKLAKQWHPDANPDNKAEAEAKFKEVGEAYEVLSNPQKRKNYDQFGSADGPSFGGSGFGGY
;
A
#
# COMPACT_ATOMS: atom_id res chain seq x y z
N MET A 1 8.42 13.58 3.80
CA MET A 1 8.23 13.07 2.43
C MET A 1 6.92 12.30 2.38
N ALA A 2 6.01 12.64 1.46
CA ALA A 2 4.84 11.81 1.20
C ALA A 2 5.33 10.46 0.69
N LYS A 3 5.12 9.38 1.47
CA LYS A 3 5.49 8.02 1.05
C LYS A 3 4.61 7.65 -0.14
N ASN A 4 5.21 7.49 -1.31
CA ASN A 4 4.49 7.05 -2.49
C ASN A 4 4.19 5.55 -2.35
N TYR A 5 2.91 5.15 -2.40
CA TYR A 5 2.55 3.73 -2.37
C TYR A 5 3.21 2.92 -3.50
N TYR A 6 3.50 3.58 -4.63
CA TYR A 6 4.27 3.01 -5.73
C TYR A 6 5.71 2.66 -5.31
N GLU A 7 6.39 3.53 -4.55
CA GLU A 7 7.74 3.27 -4.03
C GLU A 7 7.73 2.16 -2.98
N VAL A 8 6.68 2.09 -2.15
CA VAL A 8 6.51 1.01 -1.16
C VAL A 8 6.40 -0.35 -1.84
N LEU A 9 5.64 -0.43 -2.93
CA LEU A 9 5.55 -1.64 -3.74
C LEU A 9 6.76 -1.84 -4.67
N GLY A 10 7.62 -0.84 -4.82
CA GLY A 10 8.76 -0.86 -5.75
C GLY A 10 8.33 -0.93 -7.21
N VAL A 11 7.20 -0.30 -7.55
CA VAL A 11 6.64 -0.26 -8.91
C VAL A 11 6.57 1.18 -9.41
N ASP A 12 6.49 1.34 -10.73
CA ASP A 12 6.30 2.67 -11.33
C ASP A 12 4.86 3.15 -11.12
N LYS A 13 4.63 4.47 -11.14
CA LYS A 13 3.29 5.06 -11.18
C LYS A 13 2.49 4.62 -12.40
N SER A 14 3.16 4.26 -13.49
CA SER A 14 2.54 3.69 -14.69
C SER A 14 2.28 2.19 -14.61
N ALA A 15 2.58 1.55 -13.47
CA ALA A 15 2.41 0.10 -13.32
C ALA A 15 0.96 -0.32 -13.51
N SER A 16 0.78 -1.42 -14.21
CA SER A 16 -0.51 -2.08 -14.38
C SER A 16 -0.97 -2.77 -13.09
N ASP A 17 -2.27 -3.03 -12.98
CA ASP A 17 -2.84 -3.72 -11.81
C ASP A 17 -2.20 -5.11 -11.58
N ASP A 18 -1.81 -5.78 -12.68
CA ASP A 18 -1.07 -7.04 -12.63
C ASP A 18 0.33 -6.89 -12.03
N GLU A 19 1.03 -5.81 -12.35
CA GLU A 19 2.36 -5.51 -11.77
C GLU A 19 2.25 -5.17 -10.29
N ILE A 20 1.29 -4.34 -9.91
CA ILE A 20 0.97 -4.00 -8.51
C ILE A 20 0.69 -5.29 -7.72
N LYS A 21 -0.14 -6.17 -8.27
CA LYS A 21 -0.50 -7.45 -7.64
C LYS A 21 0.66 -8.44 -7.57
N LYS A 22 1.55 -8.45 -8.57
CA LYS A 22 2.78 -9.26 -8.54
C LYS A 22 3.77 -8.74 -7.49
N ALA A 23 3.98 -7.43 -7.43
CA ALA A 23 4.86 -6.79 -6.46
C ALA A 23 4.38 -7.03 -5.02
N TYR A 24 3.09 -6.82 -4.75
CA TYR A 24 2.46 -7.14 -3.46
C TYR A 24 2.72 -8.59 -3.06
N ARG A 25 2.47 -9.56 -3.96
CA ARG A 25 2.68 -10.99 -3.66
C ARG A 25 4.14 -11.34 -3.38
N LYS A 26 5.08 -10.67 -4.05
CA LYS A 26 6.52 -10.86 -3.81
C LYS A 26 6.92 -10.31 -2.44
N LEU A 27 6.51 -9.08 -2.13
CA LEU A 27 6.81 -8.41 -0.87
C LEU A 27 6.13 -9.06 0.32
N ALA A 28 4.87 -9.50 0.18
CA ALA A 28 4.14 -10.21 1.23
C ALA A 28 4.82 -11.53 1.63
N LYS A 29 5.41 -12.25 0.66
CA LYS A 29 6.23 -13.44 0.95
C LYS A 29 7.58 -13.07 1.55
N GLN A 30 8.20 -12.01 1.06
CA GLN A 30 9.51 -11.54 1.54
C GLN A 30 9.43 -11.07 3.00
N TRP A 31 8.34 -10.40 3.38
CA TRP A 31 8.10 -9.87 4.73
C TRP A 31 7.18 -10.76 5.56
N HIS A 32 6.94 -12.01 5.13
CA HIS A 32 6.14 -12.94 5.91
C HIS A 32 6.85 -13.27 7.24
N PRO A 33 6.11 -13.40 8.37
CA PRO A 33 6.71 -13.73 9.67
C PRO A 33 7.48 -15.06 9.65
N ASP A 34 7.03 -16.05 8.86
CA ASP A 34 7.75 -17.33 8.71
C ASP A 34 9.12 -17.16 8.02
N ALA A 35 9.26 -16.18 7.12
CA ALA A 35 10.52 -15.91 6.43
C ALA A 35 11.43 -14.96 7.22
N ASN A 36 10.90 -14.27 8.24
CA ASN A 36 11.61 -13.29 9.06
C ASN A 36 11.44 -13.58 10.56
N PRO A 37 11.95 -14.73 11.05
CA PRO A 37 11.83 -15.09 12.45
C PRO A 37 12.55 -14.10 13.39
N ASP A 38 13.66 -13.51 12.94
CA ASP A 38 14.52 -12.61 13.73
C ASP A 38 14.16 -11.13 13.55
N ASN A 39 13.53 -10.77 12.43
CA ASN A 39 13.22 -9.38 12.05
C ASN A 39 11.70 -9.11 12.01
N LYS A 40 10.95 -9.70 12.96
CA LYS A 40 9.48 -9.62 12.97
C LYS A 40 8.94 -8.19 12.98
N ALA A 41 9.55 -7.29 13.76
CA ALA A 41 9.09 -5.90 13.87
C ALA A 41 9.24 -5.12 12.55
N GLU A 42 10.37 -5.30 11.86
CA GLU A 42 10.59 -4.66 10.56
C GLU A 42 9.72 -5.28 9.48
N ALA A 43 9.60 -6.62 9.50
CA ALA A 43 8.74 -7.36 8.58
C ALA A 43 7.27 -6.97 8.73
N GLU A 44 6.76 -6.83 9.96
CA GLU A 44 5.40 -6.37 10.22
C GLU A 44 5.17 -4.94 9.73
N ALA A 45 6.09 -4.02 10.02
CA ALA A 45 6.01 -2.63 9.55
C ALA A 45 5.97 -2.57 8.01
N LYS A 46 6.86 -3.31 7.35
CA LYS A 46 6.90 -3.38 5.88
C LYS A 46 5.68 -4.08 5.30
N PHE A 47 5.21 -5.15 5.92
CA PHE A 47 4.01 -5.88 5.50
C PHE A 47 2.77 -4.98 5.57
N LYS A 48 2.65 -4.18 6.64
CA LYS A 48 1.57 -3.20 6.78
C LYS A 48 1.63 -2.12 5.71
N GLU A 49 2.80 -1.51 5.48
CA GLU A 49 2.99 -0.51 4.41
C GLU A 49 2.61 -1.08 3.03
N VAL A 50 3.05 -2.30 2.72
CA VAL A 50 2.78 -3.00 1.46
C VAL A 50 1.29 -3.33 1.31
N GLY A 51 0.62 -3.70 2.40
CA GLY A 51 -0.83 -3.93 2.43
C GLY A 51 -1.63 -2.66 2.14
N GLU A 52 -1.31 -1.57 2.83
CA GLU A 52 -1.95 -0.26 2.62
C GLU A 52 -1.75 0.22 1.17
N ALA A 53 -0.52 0.13 0.66
CA ALA A 53 -0.22 0.51 -0.72
C ALA A 53 -1.01 -0.32 -1.74
N TYR A 54 -1.11 -1.64 -1.53
CA TYR A 54 -1.89 -2.51 -2.40
C TYR A 54 -3.39 -2.19 -2.33
N GLU A 55 -3.95 -1.91 -1.16
CA GLU A 55 -5.37 -1.60 -1.01
C GLU A 55 -5.78 -0.35 -1.80
N VAL A 56 -4.91 0.66 -1.81
CA VAL A 56 -5.12 1.91 -2.56
C VAL A 56 -4.87 1.72 -4.05
N LEU A 57 -3.74 1.11 -4.42
CA LEU A 57 -3.31 1.01 -5.82
C LEU A 57 -4.04 -0.08 -6.62
N SER A 58 -4.51 -1.14 -5.96
CA SER A 58 -5.28 -2.21 -6.63
C SER A 58 -6.72 -1.81 -6.95
N ASN A 59 -7.24 -0.77 -6.30
CA ASN A 59 -8.57 -0.25 -6.58
C ASN A 59 -8.47 0.98 -7.50
N PRO A 60 -8.97 0.91 -8.75
CA PRO A 60 -8.87 2.01 -9.70
C PRO A 60 -9.46 3.33 -9.18
N GLN A 61 -10.53 3.26 -8.37
CA GLN A 61 -11.16 4.42 -7.78
C GLN A 61 -10.28 5.06 -6.69
N LYS A 62 -9.73 4.23 -5.78
CA LYS A 62 -8.82 4.72 -4.72
C LYS A 62 -7.50 5.21 -5.29
N ARG A 63 -6.95 4.52 -6.29
CA ARG A 63 -5.76 4.93 -7.04
C ARG A 63 -5.98 6.28 -7.72
N LYS A 64 -7.10 6.46 -8.41
CA LYS A 64 -7.45 7.75 -9.02
C LYS A 64 -7.55 8.86 -7.97
N ASN A 65 -8.17 8.60 -6.83
CA ASN A 65 -8.25 9.58 -5.74
C ASN A 65 -6.85 9.90 -5.18
N TYR A 66 -6.02 8.89 -4.97
CA TYR A 66 -4.64 9.06 -4.52
C TYR A 66 -3.79 9.86 -5.51
N ASP A 67 -3.89 9.56 -6.80
CA ASP A 67 -3.16 10.26 -7.86
C ASP A 67 -3.65 11.70 -8.03
N GLN A 68 -4.94 11.97 -7.80
CA GLN A 68 -5.55 13.28 -7.99
C GLN A 68 -5.45 14.20 -6.76
N PHE A 69 -5.47 13.64 -5.55
CA PHE A 69 -5.51 14.41 -4.29
C PHE A 69 -4.33 14.14 -3.36
N GLY A 70 -3.43 13.21 -3.69
CA GLY A 70 -2.33 12.79 -2.82
C GLY A 70 -2.77 12.02 -1.58
N SER A 71 -4.05 11.64 -1.49
CA SER A 71 -4.63 10.86 -0.40
C SER A 71 -5.66 9.89 -0.94
N ALA A 72 -5.67 8.67 -0.41
CA ALA A 72 -6.60 7.62 -0.84
C ALA A 72 -8.08 7.95 -0.54
N ASP A 73 -8.31 8.87 0.41
CA ASP A 73 -9.64 9.28 0.88
C ASP A 73 -10.32 10.37 0.04
N GLY A 74 -9.68 10.86 -1.04
CA GLY A 74 -10.26 11.88 -1.93
C GLY A 74 -10.42 13.26 -1.27
N PRO A 75 -11.05 14.23 -1.95
CA PRO A 75 -11.26 15.55 -1.37
C PRO A 75 -12.31 15.40 -0.29
N SER A 76 -11.90 15.66 0.96
CA SER A 76 -12.72 15.59 2.16
C SER A 76 -13.94 16.52 2.04
N PHE A 77 -15.03 16.01 1.46
CA PHE A 77 -16.37 16.55 1.56
C PHE A 77 -17.21 15.62 2.44
N GLY A 78 -16.87 15.59 3.73
CA GLY A 78 -17.68 15.01 4.81
C GLY A 78 -17.63 13.48 4.96
N GLY A 79 -17.34 13.01 6.18
CA GLY A 79 -17.70 11.66 6.62
C GLY A 79 -16.56 10.84 7.22
N SER A 80 -16.39 10.97 8.54
CA SER A 80 -16.19 9.88 9.49
C SER A 80 -15.76 8.50 8.97
N GLY A 81 -14.58 8.03 9.42
CA GLY A 81 -14.37 6.59 9.67
C GLY A 81 -13.04 6.02 9.21
N PHE A 82 -11.99 6.11 10.03
CA PHE A 82 -11.10 5.01 10.39
C PHE A 82 -10.13 5.45 11.50
N GLY A 83 -10.69 5.68 12.68
CA GLY A 83 -9.95 5.91 13.92
C GLY A 83 -10.62 5.09 15.02
N GLY A 84 -10.24 3.82 15.13
CA GLY A 84 -10.86 2.88 16.04
C GLY A 84 -9.91 1.75 16.41
N TYR A 85 -8.99 2.05 17.35
CA TYR A 85 -8.56 1.19 18.45
C TYR A 85 -7.98 2.07 19.56
#